data_AF-A0A370I4F7-F1
#
_entry.id   AF-A0A370I4F7-F1
#
_cell.length_a   1.000
_cell.length_b   1.000
_cell.length_c   1.000
_cell.angle_alpha   90.00
_cell.angle_beta   90.00
_cell.angle_gamma   90.00
#
_symmetry.space_group_name_H-M   'P 1'
#
loop_
_entity.id
_entity.type
_entity.pdbx_description
1 polymer ?
#
loop_
_entity_poly.entity_id
_entity_poly.type
_entity_poly.pdbx_seq_one_letter_code
_entity_poly.pdbx_strand_id
1 'polypeptide(L)' 'MGLAYEAVLRAATELPDQPVLIITRSANARSLKLAARLGFRPVGTFELFDAEQTLATAPPHR' A
#
# COMPACT_ATOMS: atom_id res chain seq x y z
N MET A 1 -4.18 8.19 -11.24
CA MET A 1 -3.68 8.12 -9.86
C MET A 1 -4.79 8.11 -8.80
N GLY A 2 -5.99 8.68 -9.02
CA GLY A 2 -7.07 8.70 -8.00
C GLY A 2 -7.82 7.38 -7.81
N LEU A 3 -8.15 6.65 -8.88
CA LEU A 3 -9.03 5.47 -8.81
C LEU A 3 -8.45 4.28 -8.02
N ALA A 4 -7.15 4.02 -8.16
CA ALA A 4 -6.49 2.94 -7.43
C ALA A 4 -6.42 3.21 -5.92
N TYR A 5 -6.36 4.49 -5.52
CA TYR A 5 -6.31 4.89 -4.12
C TYR A 5 -7.68 4.80 -3.45
N GLU A 6 -8.73 5.31 -4.11
CA GLU A 6 -10.11 5.20 -3.59
C GLU A 6 -10.49 3.74 -3.36
N ALA A 7 -10.05 2.83 -4.24
CA ALA A 7 -10.24 1.41 -4.05
C ALA A 7 -9.53 0.86 -2.79
N VAL A 8 -8.32 1.33 -2.48
CA VAL A 8 -7.56 0.89 -1.29
C VAL A 8 -8.23 1.38 0.00
N LEU A 9 -8.66 2.65 0.06
CA LEU A 9 -9.35 3.17 1.23
C LEU A 9 -10.71 2.51 1.44
N ARG A 10 -11.43 2.27 0.36
CA ARG A 10 -12.71 1.56 0.41
C ARG A 10 -12.51 0.15 0.95
N ALA A 11 -11.51 -0.58 0.45
CA ALA A 11 -11.18 -1.92 0.96
C ALA A 11 -10.82 -1.90 2.45
N ALA A 12 -10.04 -0.91 2.90
CA ALA A 12 -9.69 -0.75 4.32
C ALA A 12 -10.92 -0.44 5.20
N THR A 13 -11.95 0.19 4.64
CA THR A 13 -13.18 0.51 5.34
C THR A 13 -14.16 -0.66 5.36
N GLU A 14 -14.26 -1.41 4.25
CA GLU A 14 -15.19 -2.55 4.11
C GLU A 14 -14.66 -3.83 4.79
N LEU A 15 -13.35 -3.92 5.06
CA LEU A 15 -12.69 -5.06 5.71
C LEU A 15 -11.91 -4.62 6.95
N PRO A 16 -12.58 -4.10 8.00
CA PRO A 16 -11.93 -3.42 9.13
C PRO A 16 -10.96 -4.32 9.91
N ASP A 17 -11.21 -5.63 9.95
CA ASP A 17 -10.38 -6.61 10.66
C ASP A 17 -9.31 -7.26 9.79
N GLN A 18 -9.29 -6.98 8.48
CA GLN A 18 -8.32 -7.58 7.56
C GLN A 18 -7.21 -6.58 7.22
N PRO A 19 -5.94 -7.00 7.26
CA PRO A 19 -4.85 -6.13 6.84
C PRO A 19 -4.96 -5.85 5.34
N VAL A 20 -4.92 -4.57 4.96
CA VAL A 20 -4.81 -4.18 3.56
C VAL A 20 -3.33 -4.13 3.17
N LEU A 21 -3.02 -4.70 2.02
CA LEU A 21 -1.68 -4.73 1.44
C LEU A 21 -1.66 -3.94 0.13
N ILE A 22 -0.64 -3.09 -0.03
CA ILE A 22 -0.35 -2.43 -1.30
C ILE A 22 1.04 -2.84 -1.78
N ILE A 23 1.19 -2.87 -3.11
CA ILE A 23 2.45 -3.15 -3.80
C ILE A 23 2.72 -2.00 -4.77
N THR A 24 3.92 -1.45 -4.71
CA THR A 24 4.38 -0.43 -5.68
C THR A 24 5.86 -0.57 -5.92
N ARG A 25 6.37 -0.12 -7.08
CA ARG A 25 7.81 -0.09 -7.34
C ARG A 25 8.51 0.72 -6.24
N SER A 26 9.62 0.21 -5.71
CA SER A 26 10.45 0.94 -4.72
C SER A 26 10.95 2.28 -5.27
N ALA A 27 11.17 2.35 -6.58
CA ALA A 27 11.52 3.60 -7.27
C ALA A 27 10.37 4.64 -7.32
N ASN A 28 9.12 4.25 -7.03
CA ASN A 28 7.97 5.16 -7.07
C ASN A 28 7.81 5.94 -5.75
N ALA A 29 8.73 6.88 -5.52
CA ALA A 29 8.75 7.72 -4.31
C ALA A 29 7.43 8.45 -4.04
N ARG A 30 6.67 8.80 -5.09
CA ARG A 30 5.38 9.49 -4.95
C ARG A 30 4.32 8.59 -4.31
N SER A 31 4.23 7.33 -4.75
CA SER A 31 3.33 6.34 -4.16
C SER A 31 3.76 5.97 -2.73
N LEU A 32 5.07 5.81 -2.49
CA LEU A 32 5.60 5.51 -1.15
C LEU A 32 5.29 6.62 -0.15
N LYS A 33 5.47 7.88 -0.54
CA LYS A 33 5.13 9.04 0.31
C LYS A 33 3.64 9.09 0.62
N LEU A 34 2.78 8.74 -0.35
CA LEU A 34 1.34 8.69 -0.14
C LEU A 34 0.97 7.55 0.82
N ALA A 35 1.52 6.34 0.62
CA ALA A 35 1.31 5.19 1.50
C ALA A 35 1.64 5.54 2.95
N ALA A 36 2.80 6.15 3.19
CA ALA A 36 3.21 6.59 4.53
C ALA A 36 2.22 7.58 5.17
N ARG A 37 1.69 8.54 4.39
CA ARG A 37 0.69 9.50 4.88
C ARG A 37 -0.64 8.84 5.26
N LEU A 38 -0.95 7.70 4.65
CA LEU A 38 -2.17 6.93 4.92
C LEU A 38 -1.96 5.86 6.01
N GLY A 39 -0.80 5.83 6.66
CA GLY A 39 -0.50 4.89 7.74
C GLY A 39 0.02 3.53 7.28
N PHE A 40 0.18 3.30 5.97
CA PHE A 40 0.85 2.11 5.47
C PHE A 40 2.34 2.15 5.78
N ARG A 41 2.89 1.02 6.24
CA ARG A 41 4.30 0.86 6.58
C ARG A 41 4.92 -0.24 5.72
N PRO A 42 6.13 -0.03 5.16
CA PRO A 42 6.85 -1.08 4.45
C PRO A 42 7.08 -2.31 5.34
N VAL A 43 6.87 -3.50 4.78
CA VAL A 43 7.12 -4.78 5.46
C VAL A 43 8.13 -5.66 4.72
N GLY A 44 8.46 -5.32 3.48
CA GLY A 44 9.48 -6.00 2.71
C GLY A 44 9.56 -5.50 1.27
N THR A 45 10.58 -5.96 0.56
CA THR A 45 10.75 -5.76 -0.87
C THR A 45 10.92 -7.09 -1.60
N PHE A 46 10.64 -7.09 -2.91
CA PHE A 46 10.83 -8.24 -3.79
C PHE A 46 10.94 -7.78 -5.24
N GLU A 47 11.55 -8.60 -6.09
CA GLU A 47 11.62 -8.32 -7.52
C GLU A 47 10.37 -8.85 -8.25
N LEU A 48 9.76 -8.00 -9.07
CA LEU A 48 8.68 -8.39 -9.97
C LEU A 48 8.72 -7.47 -11.20
N PHE A 49 8.61 -8.07 -12.39
CA PHE A 49 8.68 -7.34 -13.66
C PHE A 49 9.95 -6.48 -13.79
N ASP A 50 11.10 -7.07 -13.49
CA ASP A 50 12.42 -6.42 -13.56
C ASP A 50 12.52 -5.12 -12.76
N ALA A 51 11.75 -5.03 -11.68
CA ALA A 51 11.77 -3.89 -10.77
C ALA A 51 11.59 -4.35 -9.33
N GLU A 52 12.36 -3.74 -8.43
CA GLU A 52 12.14 -3.88 -7.00
C GLU A 52 10.78 -3.26 -6.63
N GLN A 53 9.96 -4.03 -5.93
CA GLN A 53 8.67 -3.64 -5.39
C GLN A 53 8.79 -3.54 -3.87
N THR A 54 8.01 -2.63 -3.28
CA THR A 54 7.77 -2.54 -1.85
C THR A 54 6.39 -3.08 -1.53
N LEU A 55 6.30 -4.00 -0.57
CA LEU A 55 5.03 -4.32 0.11
C LEU A 55 4.88 -3.36 1.29
N ALA A 56 3.70 -2.77 1.43
CA ALA A 56 3.34 -2.01 2.62
C ALA A 56 1.95 -2.41 3.11
N THR A 57 1.77 -2.40 4.43
CA THR A 57 0.50 -2.71 5.08
C THR A 57 0.11 -1.64 6.08
N ALA A 58 -1.19 -1.40 6.22
CA ALA A 58 -1.76 -0.63 7.31
C ALA A 58 -2.36 -1.59 8.34
N PRO A 59 -2.19 -1.34 9.65
CA PRO A 59 -2.87 -2.13 10.67
C PRO A 59 -4.40 -2.01 10.50
N PRO A 60 -5.16 -3.07 10.82
CA PRO A 60 -6.62 -3.04 10.76
C PRO A 60 -7.16 -1.88 11.62
N HIS A 61 -8.19 -1.19 11.13
CA HIS A 61 -8.87 -0.14 11.87
C HIS A 61 -9.84 -0.81 12.83
N ARG A 62 -9.62 -0.63 14.13
CA ARG A 62 -10.51 -1.14 15.18
C ARG A 62 -11.82 -0.37 15.25
#